data_AF-A0A1A8LG48-F1
#
_entry.id   AF-A0A1A8LG48-F1
#
_cell.length_a   1.000
_cell.length_b   1.000
_cell.length_c   1.000
_cell.angle_alpha   90.00
_cell.angle_beta   90.00
_cell.angle_gamma   90.00
#
_symmetry.space_group_name_H-M   'P 1'
#
loop_
_entity.id
_entity.type
_entity.pdbx_description
1 polymer ?
#
loop_
_entity_poly.entity_id
_entity_poly.type
_entity_poly.pdbx_seq_one_letter_code
_entity_poly.pdbx_strand_id
1 'polypeptide(L)'
;MQADADSIDALERYRGKCEPTFLFYGGGELVAVLRGANAPMLQRLIVEELAKEKLVLEQGGGRKVVKDDALLDDEIKEEEKTLQQSEVEESRTVSACESYTVAIIKPDAVAQGKANEILTKIQEAGFEILACEERTLTEAEARDFYQHRAAETCFEDLVRFMAGGPSRILVLSHTEGSASVIPAWREFIGPADVEEARREKPESLRAQYGTQTLFNAVHGSKDSDQASRELAFFFPNFRTTSAVEQDGEEGRVERTLALIRPDVAMENRDEILAQIQKLGFTVALQREVLLTEEQVRRFYLQHVDEDYFPALLRSMTSGPVLALALAREGAVLRWKNNLGPHDLDKAKEESPECLRAQFAVDNEPINQLHGSASPEEAEQEISFFFPKQQTLAVIKPDAMDEHRDVILGEIRGRGFTVTRLKETVLSREMAEEFYKEHREKPFFSQLVDFMCRGPCMMLVLTKENAVEEWRALMGPTDPQKAKETSPESLRARFAADILHNSVHGSSSEQHAEEKIRFIFGDISTDAALSADEESDVTISAEELGSPAYLNKEMSRSSTADISNDSSS
;
A
#
# COMPACT_ATOMS: atom_id res chain seq x y z
N MET A 1 11.36 5.50 52.25
CA MET A 1 10.83 4.16 51.93
C MET A 1 11.66 3.64 50.78
N GLN A 2 12.37 2.54 51.00
CA GLN A 2 12.96 1.74 49.92
C GLN A 2 11.91 0.65 49.65
N ALA A 3 11.50 0.47 48.40
CA ALA A 3 10.41 -0.47 48.09
C ALA A 3 10.91 -1.91 48.25
N ASP A 4 10.08 -2.80 48.82
CA ASP A 4 10.39 -4.22 49.07
C ASP A 4 10.54 -5.09 47.79
N ALA A 5 10.76 -4.47 46.62
CA ALA A 5 11.04 -5.15 45.36
C ALA A 5 12.30 -6.03 45.43
N ASP A 6 13.22 -5.76 46.36
CA ASP A 6 14.38 -6.61 46.61
C ASP A 6 14.00 -8.05 47.04
N SER A 7 12.79 -8.27 47.56
CA SER A 7 12.31 -9.58 48.02
C SER A 7 11.65 -10.48 46.95
N ILE A 8 11.51 -10.00 45.71
CA ILE A 8 10.78 -10.69 44.64
C ILE A 8 11.73 -11.02 43.48
N ASP A 9 12.01 -12.31 43.27
CA ASP A 9 12.99 -12.76 42.26
C ASP A 9 12.61 -12.37 40.82
N ALA A 10 11.31 -12.27 40.51
CA ALA A 10 10.84 -11.77 39.20
C ALA A 10 11.25 -10.31 38.92
N LEU A 11 11.59 -9.53 39.94
CA LEU A 11 11.97 -8.11 39.85
C LEU A 11 13.48 -7.89 40.04
N GLU A 12 14.29 -8.95 40.05
CA GLU A 12 15.73 -8.89 40.33
C GLU A 12 16.50 -7.90 39.42
N ARG A 13 16.03 -7.71 38.19
CA ARG A 13 16.57 -6.79 37.17
C ARG A 13 16.46 -5.30 37.55
N TYR A 14 15.58 -4.98 38.50
CA TYR A 14 15.22 -3.63 38.96
C TYR A 14 15.71 -3.32 40.38
N ARG A 15 16.32 -4.27 41.11
CA ARG A 15 16.93 -4.03 42.42
C ARG A 15 17.92 -2.86 42.34
N GLY A 16 17.81 -1.92 43.28
CA GLY A 16 18.64 -0.71 43.32
C GLY A 16 18.41 0.33 42.20
N LYS A 17 17.46 0.13 41.28
CA LYS A 17 17.12 1.08 40.20
C LYS A 17 15.81 1.84 40.41
N CYS A 18 14.99 1.43 41.37
CA CYS A 18 13.69 2.05 41.63
C CYS A 18 13.83 3.33 42.48
N GLU A 19 13.64 4.49 41.88
CA GLU A 19 13.52 5.77 42.59
C GLU A 19 12.11 6.38 42.46
N PRO A 20 11.56 7.01 43.52
CA PRO A 20 10.27 7.68 43.42
C PRO A 20 10.39 8.94 42.56
N THR A 21 9.48 9.10 41.60
CA THR A 21 9.42 10.26 40.72
C THR A 21 8.15 11.06 41.02
N PHE A 22 8.29 12.38 41.18
CA PHE A 22 7.22 13.32 41.46
C PHE A 22 7.02 14.22 40.24
N LEU A 23 5.80 14.22 39.69
CA LEU A 23 5.41 15.01 38.52
C LEU A 23 4.55 16.19 38.94
N PHE A 24 4.82 17.37 38.40
CA PHE A 24 4.09 18.60 38.69
C PHE A 24 3.39 19.10 37.44
N TYR A 25 2.06 19.17 37.48
CA TYR A 25 1.22 19.65 36.39
C TYR A 25 0.57 21.00 36.73
N GLY A 26 0.61 21.94 35.78
CA GLY A 26 -0.03 23.25 35.86
C GLY A 26 -0.91 23.46 34.63
N GLY A 27 -2.22 23.69 34.82
CA GLY A 27 -3.16 23.88 33.71
C GLY A 27 -3.33 22.70 32.75
N GLY A 28 -2.89 21.49 33.14
CA GLY A 28 -2.88 20.29 32.29
C GLY A 28 -1.50 19.97 31.67
N GLU A 29 -0.54 20.89 31.74
CA GLU A 29 0.80 20.72 31.16
C GLU A 29 1.83 20.33 32.25
N LEU A 30 2.81 19.49 31.90
CA LEU A 30 3.90 19.12 32.80
C LEU A 30 4.88 20.29 32.95
N VAL A 31 5.00 20.84 34.17
CA VAL A 31 5.83 22.03 34.47
C VAL A 31 7.12 21.69 35.23
N ALA A 32 7.17 20.56 35.95
CA ALA A 32 8.40 20.08 36.58
C ALA A 32 8.37 18.57 36.89
N VAL A 33 9.57 17.98 36.98
CA VAL A 33 9.82 16.59 37.40
C VAL A 33 10.89 16.59 38.50
N LEU A 34 10.68 15.82 39.57
CA LEU A 34 11.70 15.57 40.60
C LEU A 34 11.85 14.07 40.83
N ARG A 35 13.06 13.55 40.64
CA ARG A 35 13.41 12.15 40.91
C ARG A 35 14.15 12.01 42.25
N GLY A 36 13.87 10.93 42.96
CA GLY A 36 14.46 10.60 44.25
C GLY A 36 13.74 11.20 45.47
N ALA A 37 13.92 10.57 46.64
CA ALA A 37 13.22 10.88 47.88
C ALA A 37 13.82 12.09 48.65
N ASN A 38 13.99 13.25 48.00
CA ASN A 38 14.57 14.45 48.61
C ASN A 38 13.48 15.42 49.11
N ALA A 39 12.95 15.19 50.31
CA ALA A 39 11.85 15.97 50.87
C ALA A 39 12.10 17.50 50.98
N PRO A 40 13.29 18.00 51.39
CA PRO A 40 13.59 19.43 51.36
C PRO A 40 13.52 20.04 49.94
N MET A 41 14.01 19.31 48.93
CA MET A 41 13.99 19.77 47.54
C MET A 41 12.57 19.74 46.97
N LEU A 42 11.78 18.70 47.28
CA LEU A 42 10.36 18.59 46.94
C LEU A 42 9.55 19.76 47.52
N GLN A 43 9.73 20.06 48.81
CA GLN A 43 9.03 21.16 49.48
C GLN A 43 9.37 22.52 48.86
N ARG A 44 10.64 22.73 48.47
CA ARG A 44 11.07 23.93 47.76
C ARG A 44 10.44 24.03 46.37
N LEU A 45 10.45 22.95 45.59
CA LEU A 45 9.85 22.90 44.24
C LEU A 45 8.36 23.25 44.29
N ILE A 46 7.61 22.66 45.22
CA ILE A 46 6.17 22.94 45.42
C ILE A 46 5.92 24.44 45.60
N VAL A 47 6.71 25.11 46.44
CA VAL A 47 6.53 26.55 46.72
C VAL A 47 6.94 27.40 45.52
N GLU A 48 8.00 27.04 44.79
CA GLU A 48 8.42 27.76 43.58
C GLU A 48 7.42 27.61 42.42
N GLU A 49 6.90 26.41 42.15
CA GLU A 49 5.91 26.20 41.09
C GLU A 49 4.54 26.83 41.42
N LEU A 50 4.08 26.77 42.68
CA LEU A 50 2.87 27.48 43.11
C LEU A 50 2.98 29.01 42.96
N ALA A 51 4.17 29.57 43.20
CA ALA A 51 4.41 30.99 42.97
C ALA A 51 4.40 31.35 41.48
N LYS A 52 4.93 30.48 40.61
CA LYS A 52 4.90 30.66 39.15
C LYS A 52 3.49 30.53 38.57
N GLU A 53 2.73 29.51 38.95
CA GLU A 53 1.35 29.33 38.46
C GLU A 53 0.44 30.48 38.91
N LYS A 54 0.63 31.00 40.14
CA LYS A 54 -0.06 32.22 40.58
C LYS A 54 0.30 33.43 39.70
N LEU A 55 1.57 33.60 39.32
CA LEU A 55 2.01 34.68 38.43
C LEU A 55 1.42 34.53 37.02
N VAL A 56 1.35 33.30 36.49
CA VAL A 56 0.71 32.96 35.21
C VAL A 56 -0.77 33.35 35.22
N LEU A 57 -1.50 33.02 36.29
CA LEU A 57 -2.91 33.35 36.46
C LEU A 57 -3.17 34.86 36.64
N GLU A 58 -2.27 35.59 37.31
CA GLU A 58 -2.42 37.04 37.56
C GLU A 58 -1.94 37.91 36.39
N GLN A 59 -0.99 37.45 35.57
CA GLN A 59 -0.31 38.27 34.55
C GLN A 59 -0.44 37.73 33.10
N GLY A 60 -1.03 36.55 32.89
CA GLY A 60 -1.29 36.00 31.56
C GLY A 60 -0.03 35.51 30.81
N GLY A 61 1.02 35.14 31.53
CA GLY A 61 2.25 34.59 30.95
C GLY A 61 2.09 33.15 30.46
N GLY A 62 2.81 32.76 29.41
CA GLY A 62 2.84 31.37 28.94
C GLY A 62 3.53 30.42 29.94
N ARG A 63 3.01 29.20 30.09
CA ARG A 63 3.63 28.16 30.90
C ARG A 63 4.90 27.63 30.24
N LYS A 64 5.89 27.27 31.06
CA LYS A 64 7.13 26.67 30.58
C LYS A 64 7.04 25.15 30.73
N VAL A 65 6.57 24.49 29.68
CA VAL A 65 6.45 23.03 29.63
C VAL A 65 7.83 22.37 29.73
N VAL A 66 7.94 21.34 30.56
CA VAL A 66 9.12 20.49 30.68
C VAL A 66 8.84 19.19 29.93
N LYS A 67 9.72 18.84 28.99
CA LYS A 67 9.76 17.51 28.39
C LYS A 67 10.68 16.63 29.23
N ASP A 68 10.23 15.43 29.57
CA ASP A 68 11.03 14.40 30.24
C ASP A 68 11.06 13.18 29.33
N ASP A 69 12.24 12.84 28.83
CA ASP A 69 12.41 11.84 27.77
C ASP A 69 12.00 10.43 28.22
N ALA A 70 12.01 10.14 29.53
CA ALA A 70 11.58 8.86 30.08
C ALA A 70 10.06 8.74 30.26
N LEU A 71 9.31 9.85 30.15
CA LEU A 71 7.85 9.82 30.01
C LEU A 71 7.43 9.75 28.54
N LEU A 72 8.19 10.39 27.64
CA LEU A 72 7.99 10.24 26.19
C LEU A 72 8.13 8.77 25.78
N ASP A 73 9.11 8.05 26.33
CA ASP A 73 9.26 6.61 26.13
C ASP A 73 8.02 5.78 26.53
N ASP A 74 7.16 6.23 27.46
CA ASP A 74 5.96 5.49 27.89
C ASP A 74 4.67 6.00 27.22
N GLU A 75 4.56 7.29 26.92
CA GLU A 75 3.49 7.82 26.04
C GLU A 75 3.59 7.22 24.62
N ILE A 76 4.82 7.10 24.09
CA ILE A 76 5.07 6.39 22.83
C ILE A 76 4.63 4.91 22.94
N LYS A 77 4.81 4.23 24.09
CA LYS A 77 4.39 2.82 24.24
C LYS A 77 2.87 2.64 24.37
N GLU A 78 2.11 3.61 24.87
CA GLU A 78 0.64 3.52 24.92
C GLU A 78 -0.01 3.96 23.59
N GLU A 79 0.55 4.96 22.90
CA GLU A 79 0.11 5.30 21.54
C GLU A 79 0.52 4.19 20.53
N GLU A 80 1.73 3.64 20.61
CA GLU A 80 2.14 2.48 19.80
C GLU A 80 1.24 1.27 20.05
N LYS A 81 0.87 0.96 21.29
CA LYS A 81 -0.04 -0.17 21.57
C LYS A 81 -1.44 0.02 21.03
N THR A 82 -1.92 1.26 20.92
CA THR A 82 -3.28 1.55 20.47
C THR A 82 -3.35 1.72 18.95
N LEU A 83 -2.26 2.13 18.30
CA LEU A 83 -2.16 2.26 16.84
C LEU A 83 -1.65 0.98 16.15
N GLN A 84 -0.85 0.14 16.81
CA GLN A 84 -0.39 -1.16 16.26
C GLN A 84 -1.47 -2.26 16.26
N GLN A 85 -2.69 -2.01 16.76
CA GLN A 85 -3.81 -2.97 16.70
C GLN A 85 -4.77 -2.76 15.52
N SER A 86 -4.55 -1.75 14.68
CA SER A 86 -5.38 -1.51 13.46
C SER A 86 -4.59 -1.46 12.14
N GLU A 87 -3.26 -1.53 12.15
CA GLU A 87 -2.43 -1.52 10.93
C GLU A 87 -1.42 -2.68 10.85
N VAL A 88 -1.62 -3.77 11.62
CA VAL A 88 -0.85 -5.02 11.51
C VAL A 88 -1.74 -6.18 11.02
N GLU A 89 -2.51 -5.91 9.96
CA GLU A 89 -3.21 -6.92 9.15
C GLU A 89 -2.64 -7.04 7.72
N GLU A 90 -1.32 -6.94 7.56
CA GLU A 90 -0.67 -7.46 6.35
C GLU A 90 0.71 -8.06 6.58
N SER A 91 0.84 -9.35 6.20
CA SER A 91 2.07 -10.16 6.17
C SER A 91 2.86 -10.39 7.47
N ARG A 92 2.56 -11.50 8.15
CA ARG A 92 3.59 -12.31 8.83
C ARG A 92 3.93 -13.50 7.95
N THR A 93 5.15 -13.55 7.44
CA THR A 93 5.68 -14.67 6.63
C THR A 93 6.11 -15.83 7.53
N VAL A 94 5.54 -17.02 7.29
CA VAL A 94 5.90 -18.27 7.97
C VAL A 94 6.73 -19.14 7.02
N SER A 95 7.68 -19.90 7.56
CA SER A 95 8.64 -20.67 6.76
C SER A 95 7.98 -21.83 6.00
N ALA A 96 8.39 -22.04 4.75
CA ALA A 96 7.70 -22.86 3.74
C ALA A 96 7.83 -24.39 3.92
N CYS A 97 7.85 -24.91 5.15
CA CYS A 97 8.03 -26.35 5.43
C CYS A 97 7.07 -26.90 6.50
N GLU A 98 6.19 -26.07 7.07
CA GLU A 98 5.26 -26.48 8.13
C GLU A 98 3.83 -26.56 7.61
N SER A 99 3.24 -27.74 7.70
CA SER A 99 1.79 -27.92 7.47
C SER A 99 0.99 -27.09 8.48
N TYR A 100 -0.21 -26.64 8.10
CA TYR A 100 -1.08 -25.83 8.96
C TYR A 100 -2.53 -26.37 9.00
N THR A 101 -3.32 -25.91 9.97
CA THR A 101 -4.77 -26.15 10.03
C THR A 101 -5.49 -24.89 10.52
N VAL A 102 -6.74 -24.72 10.08
CA VAL A 102 -7.66 -23.76 10.71
C VAL A 102 -8.38 -24.44 11.87
N ALA A 103 -8.51 -23.73 12.98
CA ALA A 103 -9.27 -24.12 14.15
C ALA A 103 -10.23 -22.99 14.54
N ILE A 104 -11.49 -23.33 14.85
CA ILE A 104 -12.49 -22.32 15.26
C ILE A 104 -13.00 -22.69 16.64
N ILE A 105 -12.74 -21.83 17.63
CA ILE A 105 -13.39 -21.88 18.93
C ILE A 105 -14.76 -21.21 18.77
N LYS A 106 -15.82 -21.98 19.01
CA LYS A 106 -17.19 -21.56 18.71
C LYS A 106 -17.76 -20.58 19.75
N PRO A 107 -18.86 -19.86 19.43
CA PRO A 107 -19.38 -18.80 20.28
C PRO A 107 -19.78 -19.23 21.69
N ASP A 108 -20.19 -20.49 21.90
CA ASP A 108 -20.55 -20.98 23.23
C ASP A 108 -19.35 -21.08 24.18
N ALA A 109 -18.18 -21.50 23.69
CA ALA A 109 -16.94 -21.58 24.44
C ALA A 109 -16.32 -20.19 24.68
N VAL A 110 -16.47 -19.27 23.73
CA VAL A 110 -16.08 -17.85 23.89
C VAL A 110 -16.98 -17.18 24.94
N ALA A 111 -18.30 -17.28 24.81
CA ALA A 111 -19.27 -16.68 25.74
C ALA A 111 -19.17 -17.23 27.18
N GLN A 112 -18.69 -18.48 27.35
CA GLN A 112 -18.40 -19.06 28.67
C GLN A 112 -17.04 -18.62 29.25
N GLY A 113 -16.28 -17.76 28.57
CA GLY A 113 -14.95 -17.28 29.01
C GLY A 113 -13.83 -18.33 28.89
N LYS A 114 -14.11 -19.49 28.25
CA LYS A 114 -13.19 -20.64 28.18
C LYS A 114 -12.18 -20.55 27.04
N ALA A 115 -12.35 -19.60 26.12
CA ALA A 115 -11.49 -19.47 24.93
C ALA A 115 -10.01 -19.22 25.25
N ASN A 116 -9.67 -18.64 26.41
CA ASN A 116 -8.28 -18.46 26.84
C ASN A 116 -7.69 -19.73 27.46
N GLU A 117 -8.46 -20.46 28.26
CA GLU A 117 -8.08 -21.77 28.81
C GLU A 117 -7.80 -22.78 27.67
N ILE A 118 -8.61 -22.72 26.59
CA ILE A 118 -8.40 -23.51 25.39
C ILE A 118 -7.09 -23.12 24.67
N LEU A 119 -6.71 -21.83 24.58
CA LEU A 119 -5.40 -21.45 24.00
C LEU A 119 -4.23 -22.01 24.78
N THR A 120 -4.26 -21.89 26.11
CA THR A 120 -3.18 -22.39 26.96
C THR A 120 -3.00 -23.89 26.73
N LYS A 121 -4.09 -24.66 26.66
CA LYS A 121 -4.02 -26.09 26.33
C LYS A 121 -3.52 -26.40 24.91
N ILE A 122 -3.81 -25.56 23.93
CA ILE A 122 -3.29 -25.70 22.55
C ILE A 122 -1.76 -25.51 22.55
N GLN A 123 -1.26 -24.48 23.23
CA GLN A 123 0.17 -24.18 23.33
C GLN A 123 0.92 -25.23 24.17
N GLU A 124 0.36 -25.66 25.30
CA GLU A 124 0.90 -26.73 26.15
C GLU A 124 0.97 -28.09 25.40
N ALA A 125 0.12 -28.30 24.40
CA ALA A 125 0.12 -29.49 23.55
C ALA A 125 1.10 -29.40 22.36
N GLY A 126 1.91 -28.35 22.24
CA GLY A 126 2.96 -28.22 21.22
C GLY A 126 2.53 -27.60 19.89
N PHE A 127 1.28 -27.12 19.79
CA PHE A 127 0.80 -26.35 18.63
C PHE A 127 1.21 -24.89 18.76
N GLU A 128 1.78 -24.34 17.69
CA GLU A 128 2.05 -22.91 17.57
C GLU A 128 0.84 -22.21 16.93
N ILE A 129 0.49 -21.04 17.45
CA ILE A 129 -0.63 -20.22 16.97
C ILE A 129 -0.05 -19.11 16.09
N LEU A 130 -0.15 -19.27 14.77
CA LEU A 130 0.40 -18.35 13.77
C LEU A 130 -0.45 -17.08 13.63
N ALA A 131 -1.77 -17.22 13.74
CA ALA A 131 -2.74 -16.13 13.73
C ALA A 131 -3.93 -16.45 14.64
N CYS A 132 -4.54 -15.41 15.22
CA CYS A 132 -5.75 -15.49 16.03
C CYS A 132 -6.60 -14.24 15.82
N GLU A 133 -7.85 -14.42 15.37
CA GLU A 133 -8.83 -13.35 15.13
C GLU A 133 -10.12 -13.67 15.89
N GLU A 134 -10.81 -12.65 16.40
CA GLU A 134 -12.16 -12.78 16.95
C GLU A 134 -13.18 -12.18 15.97
N ARG A 135 -14.05 -13.03 15.42
CA ARG A 135 -15.01 -12.66 14.37
C ARG A 135 -16.40 -13.20 14.67
N THR A 136 -17.40 -12.35 14.52
CA THR A 136 -18.81 -12.75 14.53
C THR A 136 -19.26 -12.92 13.08
N LEU A 137 -19.72 -14.11 12.70
CA LEU A 137 -20.15 -14.40 11.33
C LEU A 137 -21.61 -13.99 11.12
N THR A 138 -21.94 -13.49 9.93
CA THR A 138 -23.34 -13.35 9.52
C THR A 138 -23.96 -14.71 9.16
N GLU A 139 -25.30 -14.81 9.16
CA GLU A 139 -25.97 -16.02 8.67
C GLU A 139 -25.65 -16.33 7.20
N ALA A 140 -25.27 -15.33 6.40
CA ALA A 140 -24.85 -15.53 5.01
C ALA A 140 -23.47 -16.18 4.92
N GLU A 141 -22.48 -15.61 5.62
CA GLU A 141 -21.11 -16.16 5.70
C GLU A 141 -21.09 -17.56 6.30
N ALA A 142 -21.83 -17.78 7.40
CA ALA A 142 -21.90 -19.11 8.03
C ALA A 142 -22.59 -20.14 7.13
N ARG A 143 -23.59 -19.75 6.32
CA ARG A 143 -24.26 -20.63 5.36
C ARG A 143 -23.35 -21.00 4.18
N ASP A 144 -22.53 -20.06 3.71
CA ASP A 144 -21.54 -20.30 2.65
C ASP A 144 -20.41 -21.22 3.16
N PHE A 145 -19.80 -20.88 4.30
CA PHE A 145 -18.73 -21.65 4.92
C PHE A 145 -19.13 -23.11 5.22
N TYR A 146 -20.34 -23.32 5.78
CA TYR A 146 -20.85 -24.65 6.07
C TYR A 146 -21.65 -25.28 4.93
N GLN A 147 -21.67 -24.74 3.70
CA GLN A 147 -22.48 -25.22 2.58
C GLN A 147 -22.32 -26.74 2.32
N HIS A 148 -21.13 -27.29 2.56
CA HIS A 148 -20.85 -28.74 2.47
C HIS A 148 -21.68 -29.62 3.43
N ARG A 149 -22.38 -29.01 4.41
CA ARG A 149 -23.30 -29.63 5.38
C ARG A 149 -24.76 -29.26 5.13
N ALA A 150 -25.09 -28.56 4.04
CA ALA A 150 -26.46 -28.09 3.75
C ALA A 150 -27.51 -29.22 3.61
N ALA A 151 -27.08 -30.47 3.42
CA ALA A 151 -27.95 -31.65 3.41
C ALA A 151 -28.28 -32.21 4.81
N GLU A 152 -27.69 -31.68 5.87
CA GLU A 152 -27.92 -32.13 7.25
C GLU A 152 -29.14 -31.44 7.88
N THR A 153 -29.95 -32.18 8.63
CA THR A 153 -31.19 -31.66 9.23
C THR A 153 -30.98 -30.58 10.29
N CYS A 154 -29.77 -30.47 10.85
CA CYS A 154 -29.37 -29.45 11.82
C CYS A 154 -28.60 -28.26 11.18
N PHE A 155 -28.61 -28.13 9.85
CA PHE A 155 -27.82 -27.10 9.15
C PHE A 155 -28.23 -25.67 9.52
N GLU A 156 -29.52 -25.34 9.47
CA GLU A 156 -30.01 -23.99 9.83
C GLU A 156 -29.79 -23.65 11.31
N ASP A 157 -29.82 -24.66 12.20
CA ASP A 157 -29.48 -24.48 13.61
C ASP A 157 -27.97 -24.24 13.81
N LEU A 158 -27.11 -24.88 13.01
CA LEU A 158 -25.67 -24.62 12.99
C LEU A 158 -25.35 -23.20 12.47
N VAL A 159 -25.99 -22.76 11.39
CA VAL A 159 -25.83 -21.41 10.83
C VAL A 159 -26.21 -20.35 11.88
N ARG A 160 -27.38 -20.49 12.51
CA ARG A 160 -27.83 -19.58 13.59
C ARG A 160 -26.92 -19.61 14.81
N PHE A 161 -26.42 -20.79 15.19
CA PHE A 161 -25.51 -20.94 16.32
C PHE A 161 -24.17 -20.22 16.06
N MET A 162 -23.60 -20.35 14.86
CA MET A 162 -22.35 -19.68 14.48
C MET A 162 -22.51 -18.18 14.28
N ALA A 163 -23.70 -17.72 13.88
CA ALA A 163 -24.04 -16.29 13.83
C ALA A 163 -24.49 -15.70 15.19
N GLY A 164 -24.60 -16.53 16.24
CA GLY A 164 -25.12 -16.13 17.54
C GLY A 164 -24.14 -15.38 18.44
N GLY A 165 -22.87 -15.23 18.05
CA GLY A 165 -21.86 -14.50 18.83
C GLY A 165 -20.44 -14.63 18.26
N PRO A 166 -19.44 -14.03 18.95
CA PRO A 166 -18.06 -14.03 18.50
C PRO A 166 -17.45 -15.44 18.55
N SER A 167 -16.86 -15.87 17.44
CA SER A 167 -15.99 -17.04 17.35
C SER A 167 -14.53 -16.59 17.37
N ARG A 168 -13.62 -17.41 17.90
CA ARG A 168 -12.18 -17.17 17.75
C ARG A 168 -11.57 -18.14 16.74
N ILE A 169 -11.07 -17.59 15.65
CA ILE A 169 -10.48 -18.32 14.51
C ILE A 169 -8.98 -18.31 14.71
N LEU A 170 -8.35 -19.48 14.60
CA LEU A 170 -6.94 -19.72 14.83
C LEU A 170 -6.32 -20.40 13.60
N VAL A 171 -5.11 -19.98 13.23
CA VAL A 171 -4.24 -20.73 12.31
C VAL A 171 -3.15 -21.40 13.15
N LEU A 172 -3.04 -22.73 13.06
CA LEU A 172 -2.14 -23.52 13.88
C LEU A 172 -1.08 -24.25 13.03
N SER A 173 0.17 -24.26 13.48
CA SER A 173 1.23 -25.20 13.07
C SER A 173 1.60 -26.14 14.24
N HIS A 174 2.48 -27.12 14.02
CA HIS A 174 2.94 -28.07 15.04
C HIS A 174 4.46 -28.19 14.99
N THR A 175 5.08 -28.06 16.16
CA THR A 175 6.52 -27.82 16.27
C THR A 175 7.38 -29.09 16.27
N GLU A 176 6.79 -30.28 16.48
CA GLU A 176 7.54 -31.55 16.56
C GLU A 176 7.23 -32.55 15.43
N GLY A 177 8.22 -32.80 14.57
CA GLY A 177 8.61 -34.14 14.09
C GLY A 177 7.62 -35.03 13.31
N SER A 178 6.41 -34.58 12.96
CA SER A 178 5.40 -35.40 12.27
C SER A 178 4.88 -34.77 10.97
N ALA A 179 4.47 -35.61 10.02
CA ALA A 179 4.32 -35.24 8.61
C ALA A 179 3.04 -34.45 8.26
N SER A 180 2.16 -34.13 9.22
CA SER A 180 1.00 -33.26 9.00
C SER A 180 0.35 -32.82 10.32
N VAL A 181 0.04 -31.53 10.43
CA VAL A 181 -0.69 -30.90 11.55
C VAL A 181 -2.13 -31.38 11.66
N ILE A 182 -2.80 -31.64 10.55
CA ILE A 182 -4.25 -31.90 10.53
C ILE A 182 -4.61 -33.20 11.28
N PRO A 183 -3.93 -34.35 11.07
CA PRO A 183 -4.13 -35.54 11.91
C PRO A 183 -3.88 -35.30 13.39
N ALA A 184 -2.79 -34.62 13.77
CA ALA A 184 -2.46 -34.33 15.16
C ALA A 184 -3.52 -33.45 15.84
N TRP A 185 -3.98 -32.39 15.15
CA TRP A 185 -5.04 -31.53 15.62
C TRP A 185 -6.37 -32.28 15.80
N ARG A 186 -6.72 -33.15 14.85
CA ARG A 186 -7.94 -33.98 14.91
C ARG A 186 -7.91 -35.01 16.04
N GLU A 187 -6.75 -35.59 16.32
CA GLU A 187 -6.53 -36.48 17.45
C GLU A 187 -6.72 -35.75 18.80
N PHE A 188 -6.19 -34.52 18.90
CA PHE A 188 -6.25 -33.69 20.10
C PHE A 188 -7.66 -33.15 20.41
N ILE A 189 -8.40 -32.67 19.41
CA ILE A 189 -9.77 -32.17 19.62
C ILE A 189 -10.78 -33.30 19.88
N GLY A 190 -10.54 -34.51 19.38
CA GLY A 190 -11.43 -35.66 19.55
C GLY A 190 -12.57 -35.76 18.52
N PRO A 191 -13.39 -36.83 18.61
CA PRO A 191 -14.47 -37.08 17.65
C PRO A 191 -15.53 -35.96 17.66
N ALA A 192 -16.32 -35.89 16.59
CA ALA A 192 -17.25 -34.78 16.39
C ALA A 192 -18.46 -34.83 17.36
N ASP A 193 -18.88 -36.02 17.76
CA ASP A 193 -19.91 -36.24 18.78
C ASP A 193 -19.29 -36.12 20.18
N VAL A 194 -19.87 -35.27 21.02
CA VAL A 194 -19.38 -34.97 22.39
C VAL A 194 -19.55 -36.15 23.35
N GLU A 195 -20.58 -36.98 23.19
CA GLU A 195 -20.82 -38.15 24.06
C GLU A 195 -19.93 -39.33 23.66
N GLU A 196 -19.61 -39.47 22.37
CA GLU A 196 -18.54 -40.34 21.89
C GLU A 196 -17.17 -39.88 22.41
N ALA A 197 -16.87 -38.58 22.34
CA ALA A 197 -15.64 -38.01 22.85
C ALA A 197 -15.48 -38.27 24.36
N ARG A 198 -16.52 -38.04 25.17
CA ARG A 198 -16.52 -38.33 26.62
C ARG A 198 -16.32 -39.81 26.95
N ARG A 199 -16.82 -40.72 26.12
CA ARG A 199 -16.69 -42.17 26.32
C ARG A 199 -15.29 -42.68 25.95
N GLU A 200 -14.70 -42.17 24.88
CA GLU A 200 -13.52 -42.78 24.24
C GLU A 200 -12.23 -41.97 24.44
N LYS A 201 -12.32 -40.64 24.54
CA LYS A 201 -11.21 -39.71 24.79
C LYS A 201 -11.65 -38.57 25.73
N PRO A 202 -11.87 -38.85 27.03
CA PRO A 202 -12.38 -37.86 27.98
C PRO A 202 -11.47 -36.62 28.16
N GLU A 203 -10.18 -36.73 27.85
CA GLU A 203 -9.22 -35.61 27.89
C GLU A 203 -9.23 -34.72 26.64
N SER A 204 -10.02 -35.04 25.61
CA SER A 204 -10.08 -34.25 24.38
C SER A 204 -10.82 -32.92 24.59
N LEU A 205 -10.45 -31.88 23.84
CA LEU A 205 -11.09 -30.56 23.96
C LEU A 205 -12.61 -30.62 23.73
N ARG A 206 -13.11 -31.51 22.86
CA ARG A 206 -14.55 -31.69 22.64
C ARG A 206 -15.25 -32.42 23.78
N ALA A 207 -14.59 -33.34 24.47
CA ALA A 207 -15.15 -34.00 25.66
C ALA A 207 -15.25 -33.03 26.85
N GLN A 208 -14.19 -32.23 27.08
CA GLN A 208 -14.07 -31.30 28.21
C GLN A 208 -14.93 -30.04 28.04
N TYR A 209 -15.02 -29.48 26.82
CA TYR A 209 -15.67 -28.19 26.58
C TYR A 209 -16.96 -28.26 25.74
N GLY A 210 -17.25 -29.40 25.08
CA GLY A 210 -18.47 -29.57 24.30
C GLY A 210 -19.74 -29.50 25.15
N THR A 211 -20.71 -28.70 24.70
CA THR A 211 -21.96 -28.45 25.43
C THR A 211 -23.10 -29.38 25.00
N GLN A 212 -23.20 -29.69 23.71
CA GLN A 212 -24.22 -30.57 23.14
C GLN A 212 -23.63 -31.45 22.02
N THR A 213 -24.26 -32.60 21.72
CA THR A 213 -23.77 -33.62 20.76
C THR A 213 -23.39 -33.06 19.38
N LEU A 214 -24.16 -32.11 18.84
CA LEU A 214 -23.92 -31.50 17.53
C LEU A 214 -23.15 -30.16 17.62
N PHE A 215 -23.13 -29.53 18.80
CA PHE A 215 -22.46 -28.26 19.08
C PHE A 215 -21.19 -28.50 19.90
N ASN A 216 -20.20 -29.13 19.26
CA ASN A 216 -18.87 -29.26 19.83
C ASN A 216 -18.15 -27.88 19.90
N ALA A 217 -17.33 -27.66 20.93
CA ALA A 217 -16.75 -26.34 21.24
C ALA A 217 -15.66 -25.86 20.26
N VAL A 218 -15.03 -26.80 19.53
CA VAL A 218 -13.86 -26.54 18.67
C VAL A 218 -14.02 -27.23 17.31
N HIS A 219 -13.90 -26.47 16.22
CA HIS A 219 -13.79 -26.96 14.85
C HIS A 219 -12.33 -27.30 14.49
N GLY A 220 -12.15 -28.20 13.53
CA GLY A 220 -10.86 -28.50 12.95
C GLY A 220 -11.05 -29.14 11.59
N SER A 221 -10.29 -28.65 10.60
CA SER A 221 -10.35 -29.08 9.21
C SER A 221 -10.21 -30.61 9.07
N LYS A 222 -10.84 -31.19 8.05
CA LYS A 222 -10.81 -32.65 7.78
C LYS A 222 -9.57 -33.09 7.01
N ASP A 223 -9.12 -32.25 6.10
CA ASP A 223 -8.07 -32.48 5.11
C ASP A 223 -7.41 -31.14 4.73
N SER A 224 -6.30 -31.20 3.99
CA SER A 224 -5.54 -30.01 3.59
C SER A 224 -6.36 -29.08 2.70
N ASP A 225 -7.15 -29.63 1.79
CA ASP A 225 -7.97 -28.83 0.87
C ASP A 225 -9.04 -28.04 1.62
N GLN A 226 -9.63 -28.63 2.67
CA GLN A 226 -10.50 -27.92 3.59
C GLN A 226 -9.74 -26.86 4.38
N ALA A 227 -8.56 -27.16 4.93
CA ALA A 227 -7.77 -26.17 5.64
C ALA A 227 -7.43 -24.95 4.76
N SER A 228 -7.05 -25.16 3.49
CA SER A 228 -6.77 -24.06 2.55
C SER A 228 -8.01 -23.24 2.18
N ARG A 229 -9.17 -23.88 1.97
CA ARG A 229 -10.44 -23.15 1.73
C ARG A 229 -10.89 -22.36 2.96
N GLU A 230 -10.80 -22.95 4.15
CA GLU A 230 -11.15 -22.29 5.40
C GLU A 230 -10.19 -21.12 5.69
N LEU A 231 -8.90 -21.26 5.38
CA LEU A 231 -7.90 -20.22 5.49
C LEU A 231 -8.18 -19.05 4.54
N ALA A 232 -8.44 -19.33 3.25
CA ALA A 232 -8.75 -18.30 2.26
C ALA A 232 -10.05 -17.54 2.56
N PHE A 233 -11.02 -18.19 3.22
CA PHE A 233 -12.30 -17.58 3.62
C PHE A 233 -12.14 -16.60 4.79
N PHE A 234 -11.38 -16.96 5.83
CA PHE A 234 -11.20 -16.10 7.00
C PHE A 234 -10.06 -15.09 6.83
N PHE A 235 -8.93 -15.54 6.26
CA PHE A 235 -7.71 -14.75 6.10
C PHE A 235 -7.28 -14.69 4.62
N PRO A 236 -8.01 -13.97 3.75
CA PRO A 236 -7.67 -13.87 2.32
C PRO A 236 -6.27 -13.26 2.06
N ASN A 237 -5.72 -12.52 3.02
CA ASN A 237 -4.38 -11.93 2.95
C ASN A 237 -3.26 -12.85 3.50
N PHE A 238 -3.57 -14.04 4.03
CA PHE A 238 -2.60 -14.96 4.62
C PHE A 238 -1.88 -15.78 3.55
N ARG A 239 -0.71 -15.29 3.12
CA ARG A 239 0.12 -15.93 2.08
C ARG A 239 0.85 -17.17 2.64
N THR A 240 0.37 -18.36 2.30
CA THR A 240 1.16 -19.60 2.44
C THR A 240 1.88 -19.94 1.14
N THR A 241 3.20 -20.09 1.20
CA THR A 241 4.05 -20.45 0.06
C THR A 241 3.97 -21.95 -0.26
N SER A 242 2.98 -22.28 -1.09
CA SER A 242 2.97 -23.40 -2.05
C SER A 242 2.82 -24.83 -1.53
N ALA A 243 1.72 -25.50 -1.94
CA ALA A 243 1.80 -26.80 -2.63
C ALA A 243 0.43 -27.26 -3.18
N VAL A 244 0.17 -26.92 -4.46
CA VAL A 244 -0.37 -27.75 -5.56
C VAL A 244 -1.13 -26.83 -6.51
N GLU A 245 -0.37 -26.02 -7.25
CA GLU A 245 -0.79 -25.57 -8.58
C GLU A 245 -0.32 -26.62 -9.60
N GLN A 246 -0.96 -27.80 -9.58
CA GLN A 246 -0.94 -28.71 -10.72
C GLN A 246 -2.09 -28.37 -11.65
N ASP A 247 -1.98 -27.22 -12.33
CA ASP A 247 -2.38 -27.02 -13.73
C ASP A 247 -2.09 -25.56 -14.15
N GLY A 248 -0.89 -25.34 -14.72
CA GLY A 248 -0.65 -24.18 -15.58
C GLY A 248 0.07 -22.95 -15.01
N GLU A 249 1.19 -23.10 -14.29
CA GLU A 249 2.14 -21.99 -14.16
C GLU A 249 2.80 -21.68 -15.52
N GLU A 250 2.40 -20.58 -16.16
CA GLU A 250 3.36 -19.77 -16.91
C GLU A 250 4.32 -19.15 -15.90
N GLY A 251 5.60 -19.52 -15.95
CA GLY A 251 6.58 -19.21 -14.91
C GLY A 251 6.58 -17.74 -14.48
N ARG A 252 6.32 -17.49 -13.19
CA ARG A 252 6.13 -16.14 -12.63
C ARG A 252 7.36 -15.28 -12.87
N VAL A 253 7.22 -14.29 -13.76
CA VAL A 253 8.31 -13.38 -14.13
C VAL A 253 8.59 -12.42 -12.97
N GLU A 254 9.69 -12.66 -12.26
CA GLU A 254 10.20 -11.74 -11.25
C GLU A 254 10.82 -10.50 -11.89
N ARG A 255 10.96 -9.43 -11.10
CA ARG A 255 11.69 -8.22 -11.48
C ARG A 255 12.81 -7.93 -10.48
N THR A 256 13.90 -7.34 -10.96
CA THR A 256 15.02 -6.83 -10.14
C THR A 256 15.46 -5.47 -10.65
N LEU A 257 15.95 -4.58 -9.77
CA LEU A 257 16.57 -3.34 -10.21
C LEU A 257 18.02 -3.61 -10.62
N ALA A 258 18.46 -2.99 -11.71
CA ALA A 258 19.86 -2.77 -12.01
C ALA A 258 20.10 -1.26 -12.17
N LEU A 259 21.06 -0.71 -11.41
CA LEU A 259 21.55 0.66 -11.61
C LEU A 259 22.94 0.60 -12.22
N ILE A 260 23.11 1.30 -13.33
CA ILE A 260 24.41 1.55 -13.96
C ILE A 260 24.80 2.99 -13.61
N ARG A 261 25.93 3.15 -12.93
CA ARG A 261 26.41 4.44 -12.44
C ARG A 261 26.93 5.33 -13.57
N PRO A 262 26.99 6.67 -13.40
CA PRO A 262 27.25 7.59 -14.51
C PRO A 262 28.58 7.33 -15.21
N ASP A 263 29.61 6.99 -14.43
CA ASP A 263 30.98 6.76 -14.91
C ASP A 263 31.02 5.66 -15.99
N VAL A 264 30.29 4.55 -15.79
CA VAL A 264 30.20 3.43 -16.75
C VAL A 264 29.02 3.56 -17.72
N ALA A 265 27.95 4.26 -17.33
CA ALA A 265 26.80 4.53 -18.19
C ALA A 265 27.13 5.42 -19.39
N MET A 266 28.22 6.21 -19.34
CA MET A 266 28.70 6.99 -20.47
C MET A 266 29.52 6.18 -21.47
N GLU A 267 30.34 5.22 -21.03
CA GLU A 267 31.33 4.53 -21.89
C GLU A 267 30.91 3.12 -22.33
N ASN A 268 30.27 2.32 -21.46
CA ASN A 268 29.99 0.89 -21.71
C ASN A 268 28.48 0.53 -21.73
N ARG A 269 27.58 1.52 -21.81
CA ARG A 269 26.12 1.30 -21.81
C ARG A 269 25.66 0.17 -22.73
N ASP A 270 25.98 0.27 -24.02
CA ASP A 270 25.46 -0.64 -25.04
C ASP A 270 26.03 -2.06 -24.86
N GLU A 271 27.25 -2.17 -24.34
CA GLU A 271 27.89 -3.44 -24.01
C GLU A 271 27.21 -4.11 -22.81
N ILE A 272 26.90 -3.34 -21.76
CA ILE A 272 26.16 -3.85 -20.58
C ILE A 272 24.75 -4.28 -20.99
N LEU A 273 24.04 -3.48 -21.79
CA LEU A 273 22.71 -3.85 -22.30
C LEU A 273 22.75 -5.12 -23.16
N ALA A 274 23.77 -5.27 -24.02
CA ALA A 274 23.98 -6.49 -24.80
C ALA A 274 24.31 -7.70 -23.91
N GLN A 275 25.09 -7.53 -22.84
CA GLN A 275 25.35 -8.58 -21.85
C GLN A 275 24.07 -8.98 -21.09
N ILE A 276 23.27 -8.02 -20.63
CA ILE A 276 21.97 -8.26 -19.96
C ILE A 276 21.04 -9.12 -20.85
N GLN A 277 20.93 -8.76 -22.14
CA GLN A 277 20.15 -9.53 -23.11
C GLN A 277 20.73 -10.94 -23.33
N LYS A 278 22.06 -11.07 -23.45
CA LYS A 278 22.76 -12.36 -23.59
C LYS A 278 22.56 -13.29 -22.37
N LEU A 279 22.37 -12.72 -21.18
CA LEU A 279 22.03 -13.44 -19.95
C LEU A 279 20.54 -13.84 -19.86
N GLY A 280 19.73 -13.45 -20.85
CA GLY A 280 18.31 -13.78 -20.94
C GLY A 280 17.43 -12.96 -20.01
N PHE A 281 17.84 -11.74 -19.64
CA PHE A 281 16.97 -10.77 -19.00
C PHE A 281 16.25 -9.91 -20.04
N THR A 282 14.97 -9.63 -19.80
CA THR A 282 14.22 -8.62 -20.57
C THR A 282 14.25 -7.31 -19.81
N VAL A 283 14.62 -6.21 -20.45
CA VAL A 283 14.48 -4.87 -19.85
C VAL A 283 13.00 -4.50 -19.90
N ALA A 284 12.31 -4.53 -18.76
CA ALA A 284 10.89 -4.20 -18.66
C ALA A 284 10.65 -2.69 -18.55
N LEU A 285 11.53 -1.98 -17.84
CA LEU A 285 11.54 -0.51 -17.75
C LEU A 285 12.97 0.00 -17.80
N GLN A 286 13.15 1.20 -18.33
CA GLN A 286 14.43 1.91 -18.41
C GLN A 286 14.20 3.40 -18.13
N ARG A 287 15.05 4.04 -17.32
CA ARG A 287 14.99 5.48 -17.07
C ARG A 287 16.39 6.05 -16.78
N GLU A 288 16.71 7.20 -17.36
CA GLU A 288 17.90 7.98 -16.99
C GLU A 288 17.50 9.05 -15.99
N VAL A 289 18.18 9.12 -14.84
CA VAL A 289 17.85 10.03 -13.73
C VAL A 289 19.12 10.72 -13.23
N LEU A 290 19.07 12.04 -13.13
CA LEU A 290 20.01 12.82 -12.32
C LEU A 290 19.50 12.83 -10.88
N LEU A 291 20.23 12.21 -9.95
CA LEU A 291 19.86 12.16 -8.54
C LEU A 291 20.40 13.37 -7.77
N THR A 292 19.60 13.91 -6.85
CA THR A 292 20.09 14.89 -5.86
C THR A 292 20.74 14.19 -4.67
N GLU A 293 21.56 14.91 -3.88
CA GLU A 293 22.18 14.30 -2.68
C GLU A 293 21.13 13.74 -1.70
N GLU A 294 19.99 14.41 -1.55
CA GLU A 294 18.89 13.97 -0.67
C GLU A 294 18.24 12.69 -1.19
N GLN A 295 18.12 12.53 -2.51
CA GLN A 295 17.60 11.30 -3.12
C GLN A 295 18.58 10.14 -2.92
N VAL A 296 19.88 10.35 -3.12
CA VAL A 296 20.91 9.32 -2.90
C VAL A 296 20.97 8.91 -1.41
N ARG A 297 20.95 9.88 -0.48
CA ARG A 297 20.89 9.61 0.97
C ARG A 297 19.63 8.85 1.38
N ARG A 298 18.48 9.09 0.74
CA ARG A 298 17.23 8.37 1.01
C ARG A 298 17.26 6.95 0.46
N PHE A 299 17.81 6.75 -0.74
CA PHE A 299 17.90 5.44 -1.38
C PHE A 299 18.88 4.52 -0.64
N TYR A 300 20.09 5.01 -0.34
CA TYR A 300 21.12 4.26 0.38
C TYR A 300 21.13 4.56 1.90
N LEU A 301 19.96 4.71 2.52
CA LEU A 301 19.84 5.14 3.92
C LEU A 301 20.64 4.25 4.89
N GLN A 302 20.66 2.94 4.64
CA GLN A 302 21.39 1.95 5.44
C GLN A 302 22.92 2.06 5.34
N HIS A 303 23.43 2.78 4.34
CA HIS A 303 24.86 2.94 4.07
C HIS A 303 25.40 4.32 4.46
N VAL A 304 24.58 5.23 5.00
CA VAL A 304 24.98 6.64 5.24
C VAL A 304 26.18 6.77 6.18
N ASP A 305 26.32 5.86 7.15
CA ASP A 305 27.39 5.85 8.15
C ASP A 305 28.65 5.07 7.71
N GLU A 306 28.69 4.57 6.47
CA GLU A 306 29.81 3.77 5.93
C GLU A 306 30.92 4.65 5.34
N ASP A 307 32.19 4.27 5.54
CA ASP A 307 33.36 5.06 5.11
C ASP A 307 33.42 5.32 3.58
N TYR A 308 32.82 4.45 2.76
CA TYR A 308 32.74 4.61 1.30
C TYR A 308 31.56 5.49 0.84
N PHE A 309 30.62 5.82 1.73
CA PHE A 309 29.41 6.56 1.39
C PHE A 309 29.67 7.95 0.78
N PRO A 310 30.64 8.77 1.24
CA PRO A 310 30.92 10.06 0.63
C PRO A 310 31.38 9.96 -0.84
N ALA A 311 32.09 8.88 -1.19
CA ALA A 311 32.50 8.61 -2.57
C ALA A 311 31.33 8.03 -3.40
N LEU A 312 30.47 7.20 -2.81
CA LEU A 312 29.22 6.73 -3.42
C LEU A 312 28.32 7.91 -3.79
N LEU A 313 28.10 8.82 -2.84
CA LEU A 313 27.30 10.02 -3.02
C LEU A 313 27.81 10.86 -4.20
N ARG A 314 29.12 11.12 -4.25
CA ARG A 314 29.77 11.87 -5.34
C ARG A 314 29.62 11.20 -6.71
N SER A 315 29.76 9.88 -6.81
CA SER A 315 29.59 9.15 -8.08
C SER A 315 28.12 9.12 -8.52
N MET A 316 27.16 8.92 -7.61
CA MET A 316 25.74 8.91 -7.94
C MET A 316 25.17 10.29 -8.33
N THR A 317 25.83 11.40 -7.94
CA THR A 317 25.47 12.77 -8.33
C THR A 317 26.35 13.38 -9.43
N SER A 318 27.34 12.64 -9.96
CA SER A 318 28.27 13.16 -10.98
C SER A 318 27.63 13.33 -12.36
N GLY A 319 26.58 12.56 -12.66
CA GLY A 319 25.93 12.51 -13.96
C GLY A 319 24.66 11.65 -13.95
N PRO A 320 24.07 11.36 -15.12
CA PRO A 320 22.83 10.59 -15.21
C PRO A 320 23.07 9.12 -14.87
N VAL A 321 22.32 8.61 -13.91
CA VAL A 321 22.25 7.19 -13.53
C VAL A 321 21.25 6.50 -14.45
N LEU A 322 21.62 5.35 -15.02
CA LEU A 322 20.73 4.55 -15.84
C LEU A 322 20.11 3.44 -14.98
N ALA A 323 18.82 3.59 -14.67
CA ALA A 323 18.02 2.60 -13.96
C ALA A 323 17.31 1.67 -14.94
N LEU A 324 17.34 0.37 -14.66
CA LEU A 324 16.73 -0.69 -15.46
C LEU A 324 15.93 -1.62 -14.54
N ALA A 325 14.64 -1.80 -14.79
CA ALA A 325 13.88 -2.91 -14.19
C ALA A 325 14.04 -4.13 -15.10
N LEU A 326 14.80 -5.14 -14.66
CA LEU A 326 15.05 -6.36 -15.40
C LEU A 326 14.04 -7.44 -15.01
N ALA A 327 13.38 -8.05 -16.00
CA ALA A 327 12.36 -9.06 -15.83
C ALA A 327 12.85 -10.43 -16.32
N ARG A 328 12.70 -11.46 -15.47
CA ARG A 328 13.11 -12.85 -15.71
C ARG A 328 12.53 -13.78 -14.63
N GLU A 329 12.39 -15.06 -14.92
CA GLU A 329 12.26 -16.08 -13.86
C GLU A 329 13.54 -16.09 -12.98
N GLY A 330 13.36 -16.01 -11.66
CA GLY A 330 14.47 -15.94 -10.68
C GLY A 330 15.36 -14.70 -10.85
N ALA A 331 14.78 -13.56 -11.25
CA ALA A 331 15.52 -12.37 -11.69
C ALA A 331 16.54 -11.87 -10.66
N VAL A 332 16.13 -11.74 -9.39
CA VAL A 332 16.97 -11.18 -8.33
C VAL A 332 18.17 -12.08 -8.06
N LEU A 333 17.92 -13.37 -7.77
CA LEU A 333 18.98 -14.34 -7.49
C LEU A 333 19.94 -14.47 -8.67
N ARG A 334 19.41 -14.49 -9.90
CA ARG A 334 20.26 -14.62 -11.09
C ARG A 334 21.11 -13.37 -11.32
N TRP A 335 20.54 -12.18 -11.16
CA TRP A 335 21.25 -10.91 -11.36
C TRP A 335 22.37 -10.76 -10.33
N LYS A 336 22.08 -11.03 -9.05
CA LYS A 336 23.06 -11.06 -7.95
C LYS A 336 24.24 -12.01 -8.23
N ASN A 337 23.95 -13.23 -8.69
CA ASN A 337 24.99 -14.21 -9.06
C ASN A 337 25.81 -13.77 -10.28
N ASN A 338 25.21 -13.04 -11.22
CA ASN A 338 25.91 -12.51 -12.41
C ASN A 338 26.73 -11.24 -12.12
N LEU A 339 26.30 -10.42 -11.15
CA LEU A 339 27.05 -9.26 -10.67
C LEU A 339 28.33 -9.66 -9.92
N GLY A 340 28.26 -10.70 -9.08
CA GLY A 340 29.37 -11.12 -8.22
C GLY A 340 29.50 -10.30 -6.93
N PRO A 341 30.59 -10.50 -6.16
CA PRO A 341 30.83 -9.83 -4.88
C PRO A 341 30.70 -8.30 -4.94
N HIS A 342 30.28 -7.67 -3.84
CA HIS A 342 30.19 -6.19 -3.74
C HIS A 342 31.57 -5.51 -3.67
N ASP A 343 32.55 -6.25 -3.14
CA ASP A 343 33.95 -5.92 -3.03
C ASP A 343 34.66 -6.22 -4.36
N LEU A 344 35.27 -5.20 -4.97
CA LEU A 344 35.87 -5.29 -6.29
C LEU A 344 37.14 -6.17 -6.33
N ASP A 345 37.90 -6.22 -5.24
CA ASP A 345 39.12 -7.03 -5.19
C ASP A 345 38.75 -8.52 -5.11
N LYS A 346 37.77 -8.86 -4.26
CA LYS A 346 37.19 -10.22 -4.22
C LYS A 346 36.51 -10.61 -5.52
N ALA A 347 35.80 -9.69 -6.16
CA ALA A 347 35.20 -9.95 -7.48
C ALA A 347 36.27 -10.31 -8.53
N LYS A 348 37.39 -9.58 -8.55
CA LYS A 348 38.53 -9.84 -9.47
C LYS A 348 39.27 -11.15 -9.15
N GLU A 349 39.39 -11.52 -7.87
CA GLU A 349 40.09 -12.75 -7.44
C GLU A 349 39.22 -14.01 -7.56
N GLU A 350 37.99 -13.98 -7.02
CA GLU A 350 37.10 -15.16 -6.93
C GLU A 350 36.31 -15.41 -8.22
N SER A 351 36.02 -14.38 -9.02
CA SER A 351 35.12 -14.47 -10.19
C SER A 351 35.38 -13.37 -11.24
N PRO A 352 36.55 -13.37 -11.93
CA PRO A 352 36.91 -12.33 -12.90
C PRO A 352 35.94 -12.19 -14.09
N GLU A 353 35.09 -13.19 -14.33
CA GLU A 353 34.04 -13.17 -15.36
C GLU A 353 32.72 -12.54 -14.90
N CYS A 354 32.61 -12.07 -13.64
CA CYS A 354 31.40 -11.39 -13.16
C CYS A 354 31.33 -9.94 -13.68
N LEU A 355 30.11 -9.40 -13.78
CA LEU A 355 29.91 -8.07 -14.35
C LEU A 355 30.65 -6.97 -13.57
N ARG A 356 30.76 -7.09 -12.23
CA ARG A 356 31.49 -6.11 -11.41
C ARG A 356 33.00 -6.15 -11.63
N ALA A 357 33.58 -7.30 -11.98
CA ALA A 357 35.00 -7.41 -12.32
C ALA A 357 35.27 -6.92 -13.75
N GLN A 358 34.39 -7.24 -14.71
CA GLN A 358 34.52 -6.82 -16.11
C GLN A 358 34.35 -5.31 -16.30
N PHE A 359 33.42 -4.67 -15.59
CA PHE A 359 33.14 -3.23 -15.65
C PHE A 359 33.70 -2.45 -14.45
N ALA A 360 34.82 -2.91 -13.88
CA ALA A 360 35.54 -2.18 -12.83
C ALA A 360 36.30 -0.98 -13.42
N VAL A 361 36.14 0.20 -12.83
CA VAL A 361 36.91 1.40 -13.19
C VAL A 361 38.14 1.51 -12.29
N ASP A 362 39.31 1.73 -12.89
CA ASP A 362 40.56 1.86 -12.14
C ASP A 362 40.59 3.12 -11.26
N ASN A 363 41.03 2.95 -10.00
CA ASN A 363 41.08 3.95 -8.92
C ASN A 363 39.75 4.37 -8.27
N GLU A 364 38.60 3.79 -8.63
CA GLU A 364 37.36 3.97 -7.85
C GLU A 364 37.12 2.76 -6.92
N PRO A 365 36.96 2.96 -5.59
CA PRO A 365 36.84 1.86 -4.62
C PRO A 365 35.44 1.22 -4.57
N ILE A 366 34.53 1.58 -5.48
CA ILE A 366 33.11 1.19 -5.41
C ILE A 366 32.68 0.55 -6.73
N ASN A 367 31.91 -0.54 -6.61
CA ASN A 367 31.31 -1.21 -7.76
C ASN A 367 30.41 -0.27 -8.58
N GLN A 368 30.42 -0.47 -9.90
CA GLN A 368 29.73 0.40 -10.88
C GLN A 368 28.32 -0.08 -11.24
N LEU A 369 27.96 -1.29 -10.77
CA LEU A 369 26.70 -1.98 -11.05
C LEU A 369 26.02 -2.39 -9.75
N HIS A 370 24.86 -1.79 -9.50
CA HIS A 370 23.97 -2.15 -8.41
C HIS A 370 23.01 -3.27 -8.82
N GLY A 371 22.55 -4.03 -7.84
CA GLY A 371 21.45 -4.97 -8.00
C GLY A 371 20.85 -5.30 -6.64
N SER A 372 19.52 -5.39 -6.62
CA SER A 372 18.74 -5.68 -5.41
C SER A 372 19.19 -7.00 -4.76
N ALA A 373 19.29 -7.03 -3.44
CA ALA A 373 19.74 -8.18 -2.67
C ALA A 373 18.62 -9.19 -2.38
N SER A 374 17.34 -8.75 -2.36
CA SER A 374 16.13 -9.57 -2.21
C SER A 374 14.96 -9.09 -3.11
N PRO A 375 13.88 -9.89 -3.30
CA PRO A 375 12.69 -9.47 -4.04
C PRO A 375 11.93 -8.30 -3.42
N GLU A 376 11.90 -8.19 -2.10
CA GLU A 376 11.24 -7.11 -1.38
C GLU A 376 11.98 -5.78 -1.59
N GLU A 377 13.31 -5.83 -1.50
CA GLU A 377 14.16 -4.69 -1.84
C GLU A 377 14.00 -4.33 -3.32
N ALA A 378 13.96 -5.32 -4.24
CA ALA A 378 13.72 -5.06 -5.65
C ALA A 378 12.40 -4.31 -5.91
N GLU A 379 11.31 -4.67 -5.23
CA GLU A 379 10.03 -3.97 -5.39
C GLU A 379 10.08 -2.53 -4.85
N GLN A 380 10.72 -2.31 -3.69
CA GLN A 380 10.92 -0.97 -3.12
C GLN A 380 11.82 -0.09 -4.00
N GLU A 381 12.95 -0.63 -4.46
CA GLU A 381 13.91 0.06 -5.31
C GLU A 381 13.33 0.36 -6.69
N ILE A 382 12.59 -0.58 -7.29
CA ILE A 382 11.84 -0.34 -8.54
C ILE A 382 10.78 0.74 -8.31
N SER A 383 10.04 0.73 -7.21
CA SER A 383 9.05 1.78 -6.90
C SER A 383 9.69 3.17 -6.74
N PHE A 384 10.90 3.25 -6.18
CA PHE A 384 11.68 4.50 -6.10
C PHE A 384 12.13 4.99 -7.49
N PHE A 385 12.65 4.10 -8.34
CA PHE A 385 13.16 4.44 -9.67
C PHE A 385 12.10 4.42 -10.79
N PHE A 386 10.90 3.94 -10.53
CA PHE A 386 9.77 3.82 -11.46
C PHE A 386 8.43 3.96 -10.69
N PRO A 387 8.17 5.10 -10.04
CA PRO A 387 6.91 5.30 -9.33
C PRO A 387 5.72 5.17 -10.28
N LYS A 388 4.59 4.66 -9.78
CA LYS A 388 3.34 4.59 -10.56
C LYS A 388 2.88 6.01 -10.90
N GLN A 389 2.91 6.33 -12.17
CA GLN A 389 2.45 7.61 -12.71
C GLN A 389 0.98 7.54 -13.09
N GLN A 390 0.32 8.70 -13.11
CA GLN A 390 -0.99 8.87 -13.73
C GLN A 390 -0.86 9.65 -15.04
N THR A 391 -1.66 9.28 -16.04
CA THR A 391 -1.79 10.03 -17.29
C THR A 391 -3.26 10.17 -17.67
N LEU A 392 -3.62 11.28 -18.31
CA LEU A 392 -4.93 11.41 -18.93
C LEU A 392 -4.88 10.77 -20.33
N ALA A 393 -5.80 9.84 -20.57
CA ALA A 393 -6.14 9.34 -21.89
C ALA A 393 -7.54 9.83 -22.28
N VAL A 394 -7.73 10.17 -23.55
CA VAL A 394 -9.02 10.60 -24.09
C VAL A 394 -9.32 9.82 -25.35
N ILE A 395 -10.45 9.11 -25.37
CA ILE A 395 -11.05 8.54 -26.58
C ILE A 395 -12.01 9.60 -27.13
N LYS A 396 -11.76 10.03 -28.37
CA LYS A 396 -12.50 11.12 -29.01
C LYS A 396 -13.83 10.65 -29.63
N PRO A 397 -14.76 11.56 -29.96
CA PRO A 397 -16.11 11.18 -30.41
C PRO A 397 -16.17 10.30 -31.66
N ASP A 398 -15.18 10.39 -32.56
CA ASP A 398 -15.07 9.52 -33.74
C ASP A 398 -14.78 8.05 -33.40
N ALA A 399 -14.12 7.79 -32.28
CA ALA A 399 -13.72 6.46 -31.84
C ALA A 399 -14.67 5.84 -30.81
N MET A 400 -15.63 6.60 -30.27
CA MET A 400 -16.55 6.15 -29.23
C MET A 400 -17.47 5.02 -29.69
N ASP A 401 -18.02 5.12 -30.91
CA ASP A 401 -19.02 4.17 -31.40
C ASP A 401 -18.39 2.89 -31.98
N GLU A 402 -17.28 3.01 -32.73
CA GLU A 402 -16.68 1.87 -33.47
C GLU A 402 -15.45 1.25 -32.81
N HIS A 403 -14.72 1.97 -31.93
CA HIS A 403 -13.36 1.58 -31.51
C HIS A 403 -13.11 1.58 -29.99
N ARG A 404 -14.03 2.13 -29.19
CA ARG A 404 -13.96 2.22 -27.71
C ARG A 404 -13.47 0.94 -27.04
N ASP A 405 -14.16 -0.18 -27.25
CA ASP A 405 -13.88 -1.42 -26.52
C ASP A 405 -12.55 -2.05 -26.95
N VAL A 406 -12.16 -1.89 -28.23
CA VAL A 406 -10.85 -2.32 -28.74
C VAL A 406 -9.74 -1.49 -28.09
N ILE A 407 -9.89 -0.16 -28.03
CA ILE A 407 -8.93 0.73 -27.37
C ILE A 407 -8.81 0.43 -25.87
N LEU A 408 -9.92 0.17 -25.17
CA LEU A 408 -9.92 -0.24 -23.77
C LEU A 408 -9.26 -1.62 -23.56
N GLY A 409 -9.44 -2.54 -24.50
CA GLY A 409 -8.75 -3.84 -24.53
C GLY A 409 -7.23 -3.69 -24.67
N GLU A 410 -6.77 -2.85 -25.60
CA GLU A 410 -5.35 -2.54 -25.80
C GLU A 410 -4.72 -1.86 -24.57
N ILE A 411 -5.43 -0.91 -23.94
CA ILE A 411 -5.01 -0.25 -22.69
C ILE A 411 -4.80 -1.30 -21.58
N ARG A 412 -5.78 -2.18 -21.35
CA ARG A 412 -5.69 -3.24 -20.33
C ARG A 412 -4.60 -4.27 -20.66
N GLY A 413 -4.52 -4.71 -21.92
CA GLY A 413 -3.50 -5.67 -22.40
C GLY A 413 -2.08 -5.13 -22.32
N ARG A 414 -1.90 -3.80 -22.34
CA ARG A 414 -0.62 -3.12 -22.09
C ARG A 414 -0.32 -2.88 -20.61
N GLY A 415 -1.14 -3.40 -19.70
CA GLY A 415 -0.92 -3.33 -18.25
C GLY A 415 -1.22 -1.97 -17.62
N PHE A 416 -2.07 -1.15 -18.25
CA PHE A 416 -2.58 0.07 -17.60
C PHE A 416 -3.79 -0.26 -16.72
N THR A 417 -3.77 0.24 -15.48
CA THR A 417 -4.96 0.28 -14.63
C THR A 417 -5.77 1.52 -14.94
N VAL A 418 -7.05 1.37 -15.29
CA VAL A 418 -8.00 2.49 -15.41
C VAL A 418 -8.51 2.82 -14.02
N THR A 419 -8.07 3.94 -13.42
CA THR A 419 -8.43 4.30 -12.04
C THR A 419 -9.65 5.22 -11.95
N ARG A 420 -9.91 6.03 -12.99
CA ARG A 420 -11.15 6.80 -13.15
C ARG A 420 -11.57 6.83 -14.62
N LEU A 421 -12.87 6.84 -14.87
CA LEU A 421 -13.48 6.93 -16.20
C LEU A 421 -14.64 7.94 -16.15
N LYS A 422 -14.76 8.79 -17.17
CA LYS A 422 -15.86 9.75 -17.31
C LYS A 422 -16.21 9.91 -18.78
N GLU A 423 -17.43 9.53 -19.14
CA GLU A 423 -18.01 9.78 -20.46
C GLU A 423 -18.77 11.10 -20.44
N THR A 424 -18.47 12.01 -21.37
CA THR A 424 -19.04 13.36 -21.36
C THR A 424 -19.00 14.02 -22.74
N VAL A 425 -19.99 14.86 -23.05
CA VAL A 425 -19.91 15.82 -24.16
C VAL A 425 -19.26 17.09 -23.61
N LEU A 426 -18.18 17.56 -24.23
CA LEU A 426 -17.55 18.81 -23.79
C LEU A 426 -18.34 20.02 -24.28
N SER A 427 -18.56 20.99 -23.39
CA SER A 427 -18.99 22.32 -23.81
C SER A 427 -17.85 23.03 -24.56
N ARG A 428 -18.20 24.03 -25.39
CA ARG A 428 -17.19 24.81 -26.13
C ARG A 428 -16.16 25.43 -25.18
N GLU A 429 -16.61 26.00 -24.07
CA GLU A 429 -15.77 26.64 -23.06
C GLU A 429 -14.80 25.62 -22.41
N MET A 430 -15.30 24.43 -22.06
CA MET A 430 -14.46 23.35 -21.53
C MET A 430 -13.44 22.85 -22.55
N ALA A 431 -13.82 22.70 -23.82
CA ALA A 431 -12.93 22.28 -24.88
C ALA A 431 -11.86 23.35 -25.22
N GLU A 432 -12.22 24.64 -25.20
CA GLU A 432 -11.28 25.75 -25.41
C GLU A 432 -10.24 25.83 -24.28
N GLU A 433 -10.65 25.69 -23.02
CA GLU A 433 -9.72 25.66 -21.88
C GLU A 433 -8.87 24.38 -21.86
N PHE A 434 -9.46 23.22 -22.18
CA PHE A 434 -8.73 21.95 -22.29
C PHE A 434 -7.62 22.01 -23.35
N TYR A 435 -7.85 22.67 -24.48
CA TYR A 435 -6.87 22.83 -25.56
C TYR A 435 -6.16 24.20 -25.60
N LYS A 436 -6.16 24.99 -24.50
CA LYS A 436 -5.64 26.37 -24.47
C LYS A 436 -4.22 26.56 -24.99
N GLU A 437 -3.34 25.56 -24.80
CA GLU A 437 -1.96 25.51 -25.34
C GLU A 437 -1.89 25.50 -26.87
N HIS A 438 -3.02 25.34 -27.55
CA HIS A 438 -3.13 25.32 -29.01
C HIS A 438 -3.93 26.52 -29.54
N ARG A 439 -4.34 27.47 -28.69
CA ARG A 439 -5.20 28.61 -29.04
C ARG A 439 -4.71 29.46 -30.21
N GLU A 440 -3.39 29.59 -30.36
CA GLU A 440 -2.74 30.35 -31.46
C GLU A 440 -2.57 29.53 -32.75
N LYS A 441 -2.86 28.22 -32.74
CA LYS A 441 -2.67 27.34 -33.90
C LYS A 441 -3.87 27.43 -34.85
N PRO A 442 -3.67 27.41 -36.18
CA PRO A 442 -4.74 27.64 -37.16
C PRO A 442 -5.85 26.57 -37.14
N PHE A 443 -5.60 25.40 -36.53
CA PHE A 443 -6.57 24.33 -36.38
C PHE A 443 -7.36 24.36 -35.06
N PHE A 444 -7.12 25.34 -34.17
CA PHE A 444 -7.71 25.36 -32.83
C PHE A 444 -9.25 25.32 -32.83
N SER A 445 -9.92 26.19 -33.58
CA SER A 445 -11.39 26.17 -33.64
C SER A 445 -11.90 24.83 -34.15
N GLN A 446 -11.26 24.26 -35.18
CA GLN A 446 -11.69 22.98 -35.76
C GLN A 446 -11.56 21.83 -34.76
N LEU A 447 -10.51 21.83 -33.92
CA LEU A 447 -10.31 20.87 -32.84
C LEU A 447 -11.36 21.02 -31.73
N VAL A 448 -11.68 22.25 -31.34
CA VAL A 448 -12.74 22.56 -30.35
C VAL A 448 -14.11 22.14 -30.90
N ASP A 449 -14.44 22.57 -32.11
CA ASP A 449 -15.69 22.24 -32.81
C ASP A 449 -15.85 20.72 -32.93
N PHE A 450 -14.76 20.00 -33.25
CA PHE A 450 -14.74 18.54 -33.33
C PHE A 450 -15.03 17.86 -31.98
N MET A 451 -14.39 18.31 -30.90
CA MET A 451 -14.57 17.74 -29.56
C MET A 451 -15.95 18.02 -28.95
N CYS A 452 -16.68 19.04 -29.45
CA CYS A 452 -18.04 19.35 -29.03
C CYS A 452 -19.13 18.60 -29.84
N ARG A 453 -18.77 17.78 -30.84
CA ARG A 453 -19.75 17.11 -31.73
C ARG A 453 -20.52 15.95 -31.09
N GLY A 454 -19.98 15.35 -30.04
CA GLY A 454 -20.52 14.12 -29.46
C GLY A 454 -19.85 13.74 -28.14
N PRO A 455 -20.22 12.60 -27.56
CA PRO A 455 -19.60 12.12 -26.33
C PRO A 455 -18.12 11.80 -26.56
N CYS A 456 -17.30 11.97 -25.53
CA CYS A 456 -15.92 11.52 -25.48
C CYS A 456 -15.67 10.85 -24.12
N MET A 457 -14.69 9.96 -24.06
CA MET A 457 -14.34 9.25 -22.83
C MET A 457 -13.00 9.72 -22.30
N MET A 458 -13.02 10.28 -21.10
CA MET A 458 -11.86 10.69 -20.32
C MET A 458 -11.48 9.54 -19.37
N LEU A 459 -10.20 9.17 -19.36
CA LEU A 459 -9.66 8.05 -18.60
C LEU A 459 -8.44 8.52 -17.81
N VAL A 460 -8.39 8.23 -16.51
CA VAL A 460 -7.15 8.28 -15.74
C VAL A 460 -6.52 6.89 -15.81
N LEU A 461 -5.36 6.81 -16.48
CA LEU A 461 -4.57 5.59 -16.58
C LEU A 461 -3.44 5.64 -15.58
N THR A 462 -3.18 4.53 -14.89
CA THR A 462 -2.11 4.40 -13.88
C THR A 462 -1.20 3.22 -14.22
N LYS A 463 0.10 3.48 -14.30
CA LYS A 463 1.17 2.52 -14.64
C LYS A 463 2.55 3.09 -14.27
N GLU A 464 3.57 2.26 -14.09
CA GLU A 464 4.97 2.70 -14.25
C GLU A 464 5.15 3.40 -15.62
N ASN A 465 5.84 4.55 -15.66
CA ASN A 465 6.06 5.36 -16.87
C ASN A 465 4.78 5.66 -17.70
N ALA A 466 3.61 5.79 -17.06
CA ALA A 466 2.31 5.86 -17.72
C ALA A 466 2.21 6.89 -18.86
N VAL A 467 2.83 8.06 -18.70
CA VAL A 467 2.80 9.12 -19.73
C VAL A 467 3.56 8.68 -20.99
N GLU A 468 4.75 8.11 -20.84
CA GLU A 468 5.59 7.67 -21.96
C GLU A 468 5.00 6.45 -22.66
N GLU A 469 4.60 5.44 -21.87
CA GLU A 469 3.94 4.22 -22.35
C GLU A 469 2.65 4.54 -23.13
N TRP A 470 1.83 5.48 -22.64
CA TRP A 470 0.59 5.86 -23.32
C TRP A 470 0.88 6.58 -24.64
N ARG A 471 1.91 7.42 -24.67
CA ARG A 471 2.36 8.11 -25.89
C ARG A 471 2.94 7.13 -26.92
N ALA A 472 3.67 6.11 -26.48
CA ALA A 472 4.15 5.03 -27.33
C ALA A 472 2.99 4.22 -27.93
N LEU A 473 1.98 3.88 -27.12
CA LEU A 473 0.78 3.17 -27.57
C LEU A 473 -0.08 4.00 -28.54
N MET A 474 -0.23 5.31 -28.29
CA MET A 474 -0.91 6.23 -29.22
C MET A 474 -0.17 6.39 -30.55
N GLY A 475 1.16 6.43 -30.53
CA GLY A 475 2.01 6.71 -31.69
C GLY A 475 2.06 8.19 -32.11
N PRO A 476 2.81 8.51 -33.19
CA PRO A 476 2.93 9.87 -33.73
C PRO A 476 1.59 10.56 -33.99
N THR A 477 1.53 11.88 -33.83
CA THR A 477 0.31 12.69 -34.07
C THR A 477 -0.12 12.70 -35.54
N ASP A 478 0.77 12.38 -36.48
CA ASP A 478 0.44 12.22 -37.89
C ASP A 478 0.16 10.72 -38.17
N PRO A 479 -1.05 10.34 -38.60
CA PRO A 479 -1.40 8.94 -38.88
C PRO A 479 -0.57 8.30 -40.01
N GLN A 480 -0.09 9.06 -40.99
CA GLN A 480 0.77 8.51 -42.05
C GLN A 480 2.14 8.16 -41.48
N LYS A 481 2.75 9.09 -40.74
CA LYS A 481 4.00 8.83 -40.02
C LYS A 481 3.85 7.70 -39.00
N ALA A 482 2.71 7.61 -38.32
CA ALA A 482 2.40 6.52 -37.40
C ALA A 482 2.38 5.16 -38.13
N LYS A 483 1.76 5.07 -39.32
CA LYS A 483 1.77 3.85 -40.15
C LYS A 483 3.18 3.45 -40.60
N GLU A 484 4.07 4.42 -40.84
CA GLU A 484 5.46 4.16 -41.23
C GLU A 484 6.35 3.73 -40.05
N THR A 485 6.28 4.43 -38.90
CA THR A 485 7.21 4.21 -37.78
C THR A 485 6.67 3.30 -36.68
N SER A 486 5.36 3.12 -36.61
CA SER A 486 4.66 2.49 -35.48
C SER A 486 3.30 1.91 -35.91
N PRO A 487 3.26 0.97 -36.89
CA PRO A 487 2.03 0.54 -37.56
C PRO A 487 0.96 -0.04 -36.61
N GLU A 488 1.36 -0.62 -35.48
CA GLU A 488 0.46 -1.17 -34.47
C GLU A 488 -0.13 -0.13 -33.49
N SER A 489 0.30 1.13 -33.59
CA SER A 489 -0.17 2.21 -32.71
C SER A 489 -1.63 2.58 -32.96
N LEU A 490 -2.30 3.11 -31.92
CA LEU A 490 -3.71 3.46 -32.01
C LEU A 490 -4.00 4.49 -33.11
N ARG A 491 -3.10 5.47 -33.34
CA ARG A 491 -3.25 6.44 -34.44
C ARG A 491 -2.96 5.85 -35.81
N ALA A 492 -2.05 4.88 -35.91
CA ALA A 492 -1.84 4.17 -37.18
C ALA A 492 -3.07 3.32 -37.57
N ARG A 493 -3.72 2.68 -36.60
CA ARG A 493 -4.86 1.77 -36.83
C ARG A 493 -6.20 2.47 -36.99
N PHE A 494 -6.48 3.51 -36.19
CA PHE A 494 -7.84 4.05 -36.05
C PHE A 494 -8.02 5.51 -36.51
N ALA A 495 -6.95 6.31 -36.63
CA ALA A 495 -7.10 7.71 -37.02
C ALA A 495 -7.35 7.89 -38.52
N ALA A 496 -8.32 8.74 -38.86
CA ALA A 496 -8.65 9.08 -40.24
C ALA A 496 -7.70 10.15 -40.82
N ASP A 497 -7.41 11.20 -40.05
CA ASP A 497 -6.44 12.24 -40.40
C ASP A 497 -5.84 12.93 -39.16
N ILE A 498 -5.01 13.96 -39.36
CA ILE A 498 -4.28 14.67 -38.29
C ILE A 498 -5.23 15.38 -37.30
N LEU A 499 -6.42 15.80 -37.73
CA LEU A 499 -7.45 16.41 -36.89
C LEU A 499 -8.34 15.33 -36.25
N HIS A 500 -8.80 14.38 -37.08
CA HIS A 500 -9.61 13.21 -36.73
C HIS A 500 -8.71 12.05 -36.22
N ASN A 501 -7.95 12.38 -35.18
CA ASN A 501 -7.10 11.47 -34.42
C ASN A 501 -7.89 10.86 -33.26
N SER A 502 -8.20 9.56 -33.30
CA SER A 502 -9.06 8.82 -32.35
C SER A 502 -8.74 8.99 -30.86
N VAL A 503 -7.47 9.26 -30.53
CA VAL A 503 -6.97 9.29 -29.15
C VAL A 503 -6.06 10.49 -28.86
N HIS A 504 -6.18 11.01 -27.64
CA HIS A 504 -5.35 12.07 -27.08
C HIS A 504 -4.82 11.67 -25.69
N GLY A 505 -3.76 12.36 -25.24
CA GLY A 505 -3.22 12.22 -23.89
C GLY A 505 -2.08 13.19 -23.63
N SER A 506 -1.70 13.26 -22.35
CA SER A 506 -0.76 14.24 -21.82
C SER A 506 0.65 14.17 -22.44
N SER A 507 1.41 15.26 -22.30
CA SER A 507 2.79 15.36 -22.81
C SER A 507 3.87 15.23 -21.73
N SER A 508 3.52 15.40 -20.46
CA SER A 508 4.39 15.26 -19.29
C SER A 508 3.53 14.88 -18.07
N GLU A 509 4.17 14.50 -16.95
CA GLU A 509 3.49 14.20 -15.69
C GLU A 509 2.75 15.42 -15.13
N GLN A 510 3.37 16.61 -15.11
CA GLN A 510 2.71 17.85 -14.71
C GLN A 510 1.48 18.15 -15.61
N HIS A 511 1.59 17.96 -16.92
CA HIS A 511 0.47 18.13 -17.83
C HIS A 511 -0.62 17.05 -17.61
N ALA A 512 -0.28 15.86 -17.14
CA ALA A 512 -1.27 14.89 -16.70
C ALA A 512 -2.00 15.37 -15.44
N GLU A 513 -1.28 15.75 -14.39
CA GLU A 513 -1.87 16.24 -13.14
C GLU A 513 -2.82 17.42 -13.37
N GLU A 514 -2.39 18.44 -14.13
CA GLU A 514 -3.20 19.62 -14.46
C GLU A 514 -4.51 19.25 -15.20
N LYS A 515 -4.46 18.33 -16.19
CA LYS A 515 -5.66 17.96 -16.96
C LYS A 515 -6.56 16.97 -16.20
N ILE A 516 -6.00 16.06 -15.41
CA ILE A 516 -6.78 15.17 -14.55
C ILE A 516 -7.55 16.02 -13.54
N ARG A 517 -6.87 16.96 -12.86
CA ARG A 517 -7.50 17.89 -11.91
C ARG A 517 -8.59 18.75 -12.56
N PHE A 518 -8.38 19.22 -13.79
CA PHE A 518 -9.39 19.97 -14.55
C PHE A 518 -10.66 19.16 -14.88
N ILE A 519 -10.54 17.86 -15.21
CA ILE A 519 -11.67 17.02 -15.63
C ILE A 519 -12.38 16.31 -14.46
N PHE A 520 -11.62 15.94 -13.42
CA PHE A 520 -12.06 15.10 -12.30
C PHE A 520 -12.06 15.82 -10.94
N GLY A 521 -11.63 17.08 -10.86
CA GLY A 521 -11.50 17.82 -9.61
C GLY A 521 -10.26 17.42 -8.80
N ASP A 522 -10.20 17.89 -7.55
CA ASP A 522 -9.13 17.49 -6.63
C ASP A 522 -9.22 15.98 -6.35
N ILE A 523 -8.07 15.30 -6.48
CA ILE A 523 -7.97 13.85 -6.26
C ILE A 523 -7.85 13.58 -4.75
N SER A 524 -8.94 13.83 -4.02
CA SER A 524 -9.14 13.17 -2.73
C SER A 524 -9.32 11.68 -2.98
N THR A 525 -8.66 10.86 -2.16
CA THR A 525 -8.75 9.39 -2.15
C THR A 525 -10.06 8.89 -1.53
N ASP A 526 -11.19 9.33 -2.07
CA ASP A 526 -12.49 8.72 -1.81
C ASP A 526 -12.73 7.58 -2.81
N ALA A 527 -12.24 6.40 -2.43
CA ALA A 527 -12.55 5.14 -3.10
C ALA A 527 -13.67 4.41 -2.34
N ALA A 528 -14.84 5.02 -2.22
CA ALA A 528 -16.04 4.40 -1.66
C ALA A 528 -17.33 5.05 -2.20
N LEU A 529 -18.31 4.21 -2.60
CA LEU A 529 -19.71 4.56 -2.93
C LEU A 529 -19.89 5.53 -4.13
N SER A 530 -20.31 5.10 -5.32
CA SER A 530 -21.59 4.43 -5.56
C SER A 530 -21.60 3.65 -6.89
N ALA A 531 -21.79 2.33 -6.78
CA ALA A 531 -22.63 1.63 -7.76
C ALA A 531 -24.10 1.81 -7.34
N ASP A 532 -25.01 1.55 -8.27
CA ASP A 532 -26.48 1.62 -8.12
C ASP A 532 -27.08 3.01 -7.91
N GLU A 533 -27.61 3.58 -9.00
CA GLU A 533 -29.04 3.92 -9.06
C GLU A 533 -29.51 4.04 -10.53
N GLU A 534 -30.12 2.98 -11.04
CA GLU A 534 -31.10 3.12 -12.12
C GLU A 534 -32.37 3.74 -11.51
N SER A 535 -32.81 4.90 -11.98
CA SER A 535 -34.25 5.22 -11.96
C SER A 535 -34.68 6.10 -13.13
N ASP A 536 -35.63 5.55 -13.88
CA ASP A 536 -36.42 6.21 -14.92
C ASP A 536 -37.48 7.10 -14.27
N VAL A 537 -37.48 8.41 -14.56
CA VAL A 537 -38.65 9.28 -14.37
C VAL A 537 -38.83 10.23 -15.55
N THR A 538 -40.01 10.12 -16.16
CA THR A 538 -40.50 10.84 -17.34
C THR A 538 -40.69 12.36 -17.17
N ILE A 539 -40.66 13.02 -18.33
CA ILE A 539 -40.98 14.43 -18.59
C ILE A 539 -42.36 14.86 -18.06
N SER A 540 -42.45 16.07 -17.51
CA SER A 540 -43.64 16.92 -17.64
C SER A 540 -43.25 18.40 -17.73
N ALA A 541 -43.73 19.09 -18.76
CA ALA A 541 -43.58 20.54 -18.94
C ALA A 541 -44.83 21.30 -18.47
N GLU A 542 -44.75 22.63 -18.52
CA GLU A 542 -45.81 23.63 -18.25
C GLU A 542 -46.15 23.92 -16.77
N GLU A 543 -45.75 25.11 -16.31
CA GLU A 543 -46.72 26.21 -16.16
C GLU A 543 -46.05 27.59 -16.35
N LEU A 544 -46.76 28.51 -17.02
CA LEU A 544 -46.34 29.88 -17.34
C LEU A 544 -47.09 30.87 -16.43
N GLY A 545 -46.41 31.88 -15.85
CA GLY A 545 -47.10 32.89 -15.03
C GLY A 545 -46.27 34.05 -14.48
N SER A 546 -45.99 35.05 -15.30
CA SER A 546 -45.57 36.41 -14.87
C SER A 546 -46.79 37.37 -14.91
N PRO A 547 -46.75 38.67 -14.52
CA PRO A 547 -45.68 39.45 -13.88
C PRO A 547 -46.13 40.44 -12.74
N ALA A 548 -45.16 41.21 -12.23
CA ALA A 548 -45.25 42.61 -11.75
C ALA A 548 -45.78 42.96 -10.34
N TYR A 549 -44.97 43.71 -9.58
CA TYR A 549 -45.33 44.98 -8.92
C TYR A 549 -44.12 45.94 -8.89
N LEU A 550 -44.35 47.23 -8.64
CA LEU A 550 -43.54 48.35 -9.17
C LEU A 550 -42.98 49.31 -8.10
N ASN A 551 -41.78 49.85 -8.35
CA ASN A 551 -41.23 51.18 -7.99
C ASN A 551 -41.37 51.79 -6.58
N LYS A 552 -40.21 52.19 -6.00
CA LYS A 552 -39.86 53.55 -5.51
C LYS A 552 -38.42 53.58 -4.90
N GLU A 553 -37.62 54.64 -4.93
CA GLU A 553 -37.64 55.92 -5.69
C GLU A 553 -36.20 56.49 -5.89
N MET A 554 -36.10 57.69 -6.48
CA MET A 554 -34.93 58.51 -6.85
C MET A 554 -34.15 59.16 -5.67
N SER A 555 -32.87 59.53 -5.90
CA SER A 555 -32.46 60.96 -6.05
C SER A 555 -30.97 61.18 -6.39
N ARG A 556 -30.69 62.31 -7.07
CA ARG A 556 -29.38 62.75 -7.63
C ARG A 556 -28.54 63.58 -6.65
N SER A 557 -27.25 63.78 -7.00
CA SER A 557 -26.42 65.03 -6.88
C SER A 557 -25.02 64.77 -6.27
N SER A 558 -23.89 65.37 -6.66
CA SER A 558 -23.41 66.09 -7.87
C SER A 558 -21.87 66.24 -7.78
N THR A 559 -21.18 66.51 -8.91
CA THR A 559 -19.91 67.27 -9.07
C THR A 559 -18.80 67.16 -7.99
N ALA A 560 -17.63 66.57 -8.25
CA ALA A 560 -16.53 67.06 -9.12
C ALA A 560 -15.75 68.26 -8.55
N ASP A 561 -14.45 68.08 -8.30
CA ASP A 561 -13.44 69.15 -8.23
C ASP A 561 -12.05 68.62 -8.62
N ILE A 562 -11.21 69.47 -9.21
CA ILE A 562 -9.85 69.16 -9.73
C ILE A 562 -8.87 70.24 -9.29
N SER A 563 -7.82 69.86 -8.55
CA SER A 563 -6.51 70.55 -8.53
C SER A 563 -5.46 69.59 -7.96
N ASN A 564 -4.47 69.17 -8.76
CA ASN A 564 -3.17 69.83 -8.89
C ASN A 564 -2.48 70.14 -7.55
N ASP A 565 -1.48 69.33 -7.19
CA ASP A 565 -0.19 69.87 -6.79
C ASP A 565 0.95 68.94 -7.28
N SER A 566 2.18 69.47 -7.37
CA SER A 566 3.28 68.85 -8.12
C SER A 566 4.66 69.19 -7.55
N SER A 567 5.64 68.33 -7.84
CA SER A 567 7.08 68.44 -7.48
C SER A 567 7.40 68.05 -6.02
N SER A 568 8.11 66.96 -5.77
CA SER A 568 9.51 66.74 -6.20
C SER A 568 9.90 65.26 -6.18
#